data_AF-A0A4U8TG16-F1
#
_entry.id   AF-A0A4U8TG16-F1
#
_cell.length_a   1.000
_cell.length_b   1.000
_cell.length_c   1.000
_cell.angle_alpha   90.00
_cell.angle_beta   90.00
_cell.angle_gamma   90.00
#
_symmetry.space_group_name_H-M   'P 1'
#
loop_
_entity.id
_entity.type
_entity.pdbx_description
1 polymer ?
#
loop_
_entity_poly.entity_id
_entity_poly.type
_entity_poly.pdbx_seq_one_letter_code
_entity_poly.pdbx_strand_id
1 'polypeptide(L)'
;MMQDSKSRKEQFLSQENVKLLEAQICEICEFYKGKYGASIVSGKYVKNALIETIRYYIRYLKEFDCRVSSLDFYKTYTWLGYFLAEQLKSQDMRYRVLCVVVWRCEQEFKNHFEHNEFLHKMLKLLQNELDGNSEFGIGKNGFYMIMKAISLAKSPTPPTA
;
A
#
# COMPACT_ATOMS: atom_id res chain seq x y z
N MET A 1 -15.77 12.64 -34.67
CA MET A 1 -14.62 11.80 -34.27
C MET A 1 -14.91 11.21 -32.91
N MET A 2 -15.09 9.90 -32.81
CA MET A 2 -15.08 9.23 -31.49
C MET A 2 -13.63 9.08 -31.07
N GLN A 3 -13.24 9.67 -29.94
CA GLN A 3 -12.00 9.28 -29.28
C GLN A 3 -12.18 7.86 -28.74
N ASP A 4 -11.33 6.92 -29.15
CA ASP A 4 -11.29 5.59 -28.55
C ASP A 4 -10.99 5.70 -27.06
N SER A 5 -12.02 5.47 -26.25
CA SER A 5 -11.95 5.45 -24.80
C SER A 5 -11.16 4.20 -24.36
N LYS A 6 -9.83 4.30 -24.34
CA LYS A 6 -8.94 3.29 -23.74
C LYS A 6 -9.53 2.76 -22.44
N SER A 7 -9.64 1.45 -22.32
CA SER A 7 -10.23 0.80 -21.16
C SER A 7 -9.47 1.15 -19.87
N ARG A 8 -10.14 1.06 -18.71
CA ARG A 8 -9.49 1.29 -17.40
C ARG A 8 -8.21 0.45 -17.22
N LYS A 9 -8.16 -0.74 -17.83
CA LYS A 9 -6.99 -1.63 -17.85
C LYS A 9 -5.83 -1.05 -18.70
N GLU A 10 -6.10 -0.52 -19.88
CA GLU A 10 -5.07 0.05 -20.77
C GLU A 10 -4.53 1.39 -20.25
N GLN A 11 -5.36 2.17 -19.56
CA GLN A 11 -4.92 3.37 -18.85
C GLN A 11 -4.02 3.01 -17.66
N PHE A 12 -4.40 2.01 -16.87
CA PHE A 12 -3.59 1.51 -15.77
C PHE A 12 -2.28 0.87 -16.24
N LEU A 13 -2.29 0.09 -17.32
CA LEU A 13 -1.10 -0.55 -17.92
C LEU A 13 -0.35 0.38 -18.91
N SER A 14 -0.29 1.68 -18.62
CA SER A 14 0.62 2.58 -19.32
C SER A 14 2.09 2.15 -19.08
N GLN A 15 2.98 2.45 -20.04
CA GLN A 15 4.41 2.11 -19.88
C GLN A 15 5.04 2.75 -18.63
N GLU A 16 4.57 3.95 -18.26
CA GLU A 16 5.00 4.67 -17.06
C GLU A 16 4.57 3.95 -15.78
N ASN A 17 3.29 3.56 -15.69
CA ASN A 17 2.75 2.84 -14.55
C ASN A 17 3.42 1.47 -14.37
N VAL A 18 3.69 0.76 -15.47
CA VAL A 18 4.41 -0.53 -15.45
C VAL A 18 5.83 -0.33 -14.91
N LYS A 19 6.58 0.66 -15.44
CA LYS A 19 7.92 1.00 -14.95
C LYS A 19 7.92 1.38 -13.46
N LEU A 20 6.90 2.11 -12.99
CA LEU A 20 6.80 2.51 -11.59
C LEU A 20 6.57 1.29 -10.67
N LEU A 21 5.68 0.37 -11.06
CA LEU A 21 5.44 -0.87 -10.32
C LEU A 21 6.68 -1.79 -10.31
N GLU A 22 7.40 -1.87 -11.43
CA GLU A 22 8.68 -2.58 -11.54
C GLU A 22 9.76 -1.96 -10.65
N ALA A 23 9.89 -0.63 -10.65
CA ALA A 23 10.82 0.09 -9.78
C ALA A 23 10.49 -0.15 -8.29
N GLN A 24 9.22 -0.04 -7.89
CA GLN A 24 8.80 -0.26 -6.50
C GLN A 24 9.06 -1.69 -6.01
N ILE A 25 8.75 -2.72 -6.80
CA ILE A 25 8.99 -4.11 -6.37
C ILE A 25 10.49 -4.45 -6.31
N CYS A 26 11.31 -3.85 -7.19
CA CYS A 26 12.77 -3.93 -7.10
C CYS A 26 13.29 -3.22 -5.84
N GLU A 27 12.81 -2.01 -5.55
CA GLU A 27 13.20 -1.22 -4.36
C GLU A 27 12.91 -1.99 -3.05
N ILE A 28 11.72 -2.61 -2.93
CA ILE A 28 11.37 -3.50 -1.80
C ILE A 28 12.38 -4.64 -1.64
N CYS A 29 12.78 -5.27 -2.75
CA CYS A 29 13.71 -6.39 -2.74
C CYS A 29 15.15 -5.96 -2.41
N GLU A 30 15.58 -4.79 -2.88
CA GLU A 30 16.89 -4.20 -2.59
C GLU A 30 17.00 -3.79 -1.12
N PHE A 31 15.99 -3.10 -0.57
CA PHE A 31 15.96 -2.77 0.85
C PHE A 31 15.91 -4.00 1.73
N TYR A 32 15.16 -5.05 1.36
CA TYR A 32 15.18 -6.32 2.09
C TYR A 32 16.59 -6.93 2.09
N LYS A 33 17.24 -6.98 0.92
CA LYS A 33 18.60 -7.52 0.79
C LYS A 33 19.61 -6.72 1.62
N GLY A 34 19.54 -5.38 1.57
CA GLY A 34 20.41 -4.50 2.34
C GLY A 34 20.20 -4.62 3.86
N LYS A 35 18.94 -4.74 4.31
CA LYS A 35 18.59 -4.79 5.73
C LYS A 35 18.81 -6.15 6.39
N TYR A 36 18.64 -7.24 5.65
CA TYR A 36 18.64 -8.61 6.19
C TYR A 36 19.70 -9.54 5.58
N GLY A 37 20.53 -9.07 4.65
CA GLY A 37 21.60 -9.85 4.02
C GLY A 37 21.13 -11.00 3.11
N ALA A 38 19.81 -11.11 2.86
CA ALA A 38 19.20 -12.25 2.18
C ALA A 38 18.43 -11.80 0.93
N SER A 39 18.53 -12.56 -0.16
CA SER A 39 17.74 -12.31 -1.36
C SER A 39 16.38 -13.01 -1.28
N ILE A 40 15.30 -12.26 -1.48
CA ILE A 40 13.93 -12.79 -1.66
C ILE A 40 13.54 -12.92 -3.13
N VAL A 41 14.39 -12.48 -4.05
CA VAL A 41 14.11 -12.47 -5.49
C VAL A 41 14.27 -13.86 -6.06
N SER A 42 13.19 -14.63 -6.03
CA SER A 42 12.90 -15.53 -7.15
C SER A 42 12.01 -14.77 -8.14
N GLY A 43 12.33 -14.83 -9.43
CA GLY A 43 11.55 -14.11 -10.46
C GLY A 43 10.06 -14.51 -10.47
N LYS A 44 9.72 -15.70 -9.96
CA LYS A 44 8.33 -16.17 -9.80
C LYS A 44 7.58 -15.39 -8.71
N TYR A 45 8.20 -15.13 -7.56
CA TYR A 45 7.52 -14.43 -6.45
C TYR A 45 7.23 -12.97 -6.81
N VAL A 46 8.24 -12.28 -7.36
CA VAL A 46 8.12 -10.90 -7.86
C VAL A 46 7.05 -10.79 -8.95
N LYS A 47 7.08 -11.69 -9.95
CA LYS A 47 6.07 -11.73 -11.02
C LYS A 47 4.65 -11.97 -10.48
N ASN A 48 4.48 -12.87 -9.52
CA ASN A 48 3.17 -13.14 -8.93
C ASN A 48 2.64 -11.94 -8.14
N ALA A 49 3.50 -11.28 -7.34
CA ALA A 49 3.13 -10.10 -6.56
C ALA A 49 2.70 -8.92 -7.46
N LEU A 50 3.42 -8.70 -8.56
CA LEU A 50 3.03 -7.73 -9.61
C LEU A 50 1.66 -8.07 -10.20
N ILE A 51 1.44 -9.33 -10.61
CA ILE A 51 0.17 -9.77 -11.20
C ILE A 51 -1.01 -9.55 -10.25
N GLU A 52 -0.87 -9.90 -8.96
CA GLU A 52 -1.94 -9.70 -7.99
C GLU A 52 -2.16 -8.23 -7.64
N THR A 53 -1.10 -7.42 -7.54
CA THR A 53 -1.24 -5.94 -7.40
C THR A 53 -2.02 -5.35 -8.57
N ILE A 54 -1.67 -5.71 -9.81
CA ILE A 54 -2.35 -5.27 -11.03
C ILE A 54 -3.82 -5.69 -11.01
N ARG A 55 -4.12 -6.95 -10.66
CA ARG A 55 -5.49 -7.48 -10.55
C ARG A 55 -6.30 -6.82 -9.45
N TYR A 56 -5.69 -6.53 -8.31
CA TYR A 56 -6.33 -5.87 -7.18
C TYR A 56 -6.64 -4.40 -7.51
N TYR A 57 -5.69 -3.68 -8.09
CA TYR A 57 -5.88 -2.30 -8.54
C TYR A 57 -6.98 -2.19 -9.60
N ILE A 58 -7.02 -3.09 -10.59
CA ILE A 58 -8.08 -3.10 -11.61
C ILE A 58 -9.46 -3.43 -11.01
N ARG A 59 -9.54 -4.28 -9.98
CA ARG A 59 -10.80 -4.52 -9.24
C ARG A 59 -11.23 -3.27 -8.49
N TYR A 60 -10.34 -2.66 -7.72
CA TYR A 60 -10.57 -1.40 -7.02
C TYR A 60 -11.10 -0.30 -7.96
N LEU A 61 -10.49 -0.11 -9.14
CA LEU A 61 -10.97 0.87 -10.13
C LEU A 61 -12.38 0.60 -10.67
N LYS A 62 -12.79 -0.67 -10.75
CA LYS A 62 -14.16 -1.04 -11.16
C LYS A 62 -15.16 -0.79 -10.04
N GLU A 63 -14.82 -1.19 -8.82
CA GLU A 63 -15.68 -1.06 -7.64
C GLU A 63 -16.02 0.41 -7.35
N PHE A 64 -15.02 1.30 -7.46
CA PHE A 64 -15.18 2.73 -7.16
C PHE A 64 -15.46 3.62 -8.37
N ASP A 65 -15.80 3.02 -9.52
CA ASP A 65 -15.92 3.70 -10.83
C ASP A 65 -14.79 4.72 -11.14
N CYS A 66 -13.58 4.42 -10.66
CA CYS A 66 -12.45 5.33 -10.75
C CYS A 66 -11.69 5.17 -12.07
N ARG A 67 -11.07 6.27 -12.53
CA ARG A 67 -10.06 6.26 -13.60
C ARG A 67 -8.68 6.55 -13.00
N VAL A 68 -7.63 6.03 -13.63
CA VAL A 68 -6.24 6.29 -13.21
C VAL A 68 -5.75 7.55 -13.89
N SER A 69 -5.57 8.62 -13.11
CA SER A 69 -4.77 9.79 -13.50
C SER A 69 -3.28 9.57 -13.19
N SER A 70 -2.99 9.01 -12.03
CA SER A 70 -1.64 8.60 -11.58
C SER A 70 -1.73 7.40 -10.62
N LEU A 71 -0.60 6.73 -10.38
CA LEU A 71 -0.50 5.70 -9.35
C LEU A 71 -0.27 6.33 -7.98
N ASP A 72 -1.13 5.95 -7.03
CA ASP A 72 -0.95 6.24 -5.61
C ASP A 72 0.20 5.37 -5.06
N PHE A 73 1.28 6.01 -4.60
CA PHE A 73 2.45 5.34 -4.03
C PHE A 73 2.06 4.42 -2.88
N TYR A 74 1.27 4.90 -1.90
CA TYR A 74 0.94 4.12 -0.72
C TYR A 74 0.08 2.90 -1.06
N LYS A 75 -0.88 3.02 -1.99
CA LYS A 75 -1.65 1.86 -2.46
C LYS A 75 -0.76 0.84 -3.17
N THR A 76 0.01 1.28 -4.15
CA THR A 76 0.84 0.37 -4.97
C THR A 76 1.94 -0.30 -4.15
N TYR A 77 2.66 0.46 -3.32
CA TYR A 77 3.77 -0.03 -2.51
C TYR A 77 3.32 -1.01 -1.42
N THR A 78 2.21 -0.71 -0.72
CA THR A 78 1.70 -1.61 0.33
C THR A 78 1.10 -2.89 -0.25
N TRP A 79 0.41 -2.83 -1.39
CA TRP A 79 -0.11 -4.02 -2.07
C TRP A 79 1.01 -4.89 -2.64
N LEU A 80 2.04 -4.30 -3.27
CA LEU A 80 3.24 -5.03 -3.71
C LEU A 80 3.92 -5.74 -2.53
N GLY A 81 4.09 -5.03 -1.41
CA GLY A 81 4.65 -5.59 -0.18
C GLY A 81 3.85 -6.76 0.40
N TYR A 82 2.53 -6.60 0.48
CA TYR A 82 1.60 -7.62 0.96
C TYR A 82 1.60 -8.86 0.06
N PHE A 83 1.36 -8.70 -1.25
CA PHE A 83 1.30 -9.82 -2.17
C PHE A 83 2.66 -10.52 -2.33
N LEU A 84 3.78 -9.79 -2.21
CA LEU A 84 5.11 -10.39 -2.15
C LEU A 84 5.29 -11.26 -0.89
N ALA A 85 4.86 -10.76 0.27
CA ALA A 85 4.89 -11.54 1.50
C ALA A 85 4.04 -12.83 1.36
N GLU A 86 2.83 -12.77 0.79
CA GLU A 86 2.01 -13.97 0.58
C GLU A 86 2.72 -15.08 -0.22
N GLN A 87 3.57 -14.73 -1.20
CA GLN A 87 4.35 -15.72 -1.98
C GLN A 87 5.43 -16.43 -1.16
N LEU A 88 5.90 -15.84 -0.06
CA LEU A 88 6.97 -16.41 0.76
C LEU A 88 6.41 -17.48 1.71
N LYS A 89 7.14 -18.58 1.91
CA LYS A 89 6.70 -19.68 2.80
C LYS A 89 7.04 -19.45 4.28
N SER A 90 8.14 -18.76 4.58
CA SER A 90 8.59 -18.50 5.96
C SER A 90 7.87 -17.29 6.56
N GLN A 91 7.28 -17.46 7.74
CA GLN A 91 6.63 -16.37 8.48
C GLN A 91 7.62 -15.24 8.84
N ASP A 92 8.86 -15.58 9.18
CA ASP A 92 9.92 -14.60 9.44
C ASP A 92 10.23 -13.75 8.20
N MET A 93 10.33 -14.39 7.01
CA MET A 93 10.55 -13.66 5.76
C MET A 93 9.35 -12.77 5.39
N ARG A 94 8.11 -13.24 5.64
CA ARG A 94 6.88 -12.43 5.47
C ARG A 94 6.92 -11.18 6.32
N TYR A 95 7.19 -11.35 7.61
CA TYR A 95 7.28 -10.26 8.57
C TYR A 95 8.35 -9.24 8.17
N ARG A 96 9.55 -9.71 7.79
CA ARG A 96 10.65 -8.86 7.32
C ARG A 96 10.32 -8.05 6.05
N VAL A 97 9.58 -8.61 5.10
CA VAL A 97 9.08 -7.85 3.92
C VAL A 97 8.14 -6.73 4.38
N LEU A 98 7.18 -7.03 5.26
CA LEU A 98 6.26 -6.03 5.80
C LEU A 98 7.00 -4.94 6.58
N CYS A 99 8.06 -5.27 7.35
CA CYS A 99 8.90 -4.30 8.03
C CYS A 99 9.68 -3.36 7.09
N VAL A 100 10.06 -3.82 5.89
CA VAL A 100 10.69 -2.98 4.85
C VAL A 100 9.66 -2.03 4.25
N VAL A 101 8.49 -2.57 3.90
CA VAL A 101 7.38 -1.83 3.27
C VAL A 101 6.90 -0.71 4.20
N VAL A 102 6.67 -1.04 5.48
CA VAL A 102 6.36 -0.07 6.54
C VAL A 102 7.43 1.00 6.65
N TRP A 103 8.71 0.61 6.78
CA TRP A 103 9.80 1.57 6.93
C TRP A 103 9.95 2.53 5.74
N ARG A 104 9.75 2.06 4.51
CA ARG A 104 9.84 2.93 3.33
C ARG A 104 8.64 3.88 3.21
N CYS A 105 7.44 3.42 3.57
CA CYS A 105 6.26 4.29 3.68
C CYS A 105 6.44 5.34 4.79
N GLU A 106 7.09 5.02 5.91
CA GLU A 106 7.46 6.01 6.94
C GLU A 106 8.45 7.05 6.41
N GLN A 107 9.43 6.67 5.57
CA GLN A 107 10.36 7.63 4.97
C GLN A 107 9.65 8.56 3.98
N GLU A 108 8.74 8.03 3.16
CA GLU A 108 7.92 8.86 2.26
C GLU A 108 7.06 9.85 3.07
N PHE A 109 6.44 9.38 4.15
CA PHE A 109 5.55 10.19 4.98
C PHE A 109 6.26 11.36 5.67
N LYS A 110 7.48 11.13 6.20
CA LYS A 110 8.31 12.17 6.84
C LYS A 110 8.66 13.33 5.92
N ASN A 111 8.60 13.14 4.61
CA ASN A 111 8.91 14.18 3.64
C ASN A 111 7.71 15.12 3.36
N HIS A 112 6.50 14.91 3.93
CA HIS A 112 5.27 15.51 3.37
C HIS A 112 4.17 16.13 4.27
N PHE A 113 3.71 15.56 5.42
CA PHE A 113 2.39 15.97 5.99
C PHE A 113 2.20 16.07 7.52
N GLU A 114 1.28 16.96 7.93
CA GLU A 114 0.83 17.24 9.32
C GLU A 114 -0.52 16.56 9.72
N HIS A 115 -1.02 16.86 10.94
CA HIS A 115 -1.71 15.91 11.84
C HIS A 115 -3.27 15.84 11.83
N ASN A 116 -4.00 16.91 11.51
CA ASN A 116 -5.39 17.08 11.98
C ASN A 116 -6.50 16.29 11.25
N GLU A 117 -6.30 15.91 9.97
CA GLU A 117 -7.34 15.24 9.16
C GLU A 117 -7.67 13.80 9.64
N PHE A 118 -6.79 13.21 10.47
CA PHE A 118 -6.84 11.78 10.80
C PHE A 118 -8.00 11.37 11.71
N LEU A 119 -8.27 12.13 12.78
CA LEU A 119 -9.27 11.77 13.79
C LEU A 119 -10.67 11.64 13.17
N HIS A 120 -11.00 12.59 12.29
CA HIS A 120 -12.27 12.61 11.55
C HIS A 120 -12.42 11.39 10.62
N LYS A 121 -11.30 10.94 10.02
CA LYS A 121 -11.25 9.76 9.14
C LYS A 121 -11.40 8.46 9.93
N MET A 122 -10.83 8.35 11.13
CA MET A 122 -10.99 7.17 12.00
C MET A 122 -12.44 6.96 12.44
N LEU A 123 -13.10 8.02 12.91
CA LEU A 123 -14.50 7.95 13.37
C LEU A 123 -15.45 7.46 12.27
N LYS A 124 -15.22 7.89 11.03
CA LYS A 124 -16.02 7.48 9.87
C LYS A 124 -15.84 6.01 9.49
N LEU A 125 -14.62 5.45 9.67
CA LEU A 125 -14.34 4.03 9.39
C LEU A 125 -14.86 3.11 10.51
N LEU A 126 -14.88 3.59 11.77
CA LEU A 126 -15.56 2.92 12.88
C LEU A 126 -17.08 2.83 12.66
N GLN A 127 -17.70 3.94 12.24
CA GLN A 127 -19.13 3.98 11.93
C GLN A 127 -19.48 2.96 10.84
N ASN A 128 -18.71 2.91 9.74
CA ASN A 128 -18.91 1.94 8.67
C ASN A 128 -18.84 0.48 9.13
N GLU A 129 -17.98 0.13 10.10
CA GLU A 129 -17.88 -1.23 10.64
C GLU A 129 -19.12 -1.59 11.48
N LEU A 130 -19.61 -0.67 12.30
CA LEU A 130 -20.85 -0.84 13.06
C LEU A 130 -22.09 -0.95 12.17
N ASP A 131 -22.09 -0.24 11.03
CA ASP A 131 -23.14 -0.27 10.01
C ASP A 131 -23.01 -1.50 9.06
N GLY A 132 -22.11 -2.44 9.34
CA GLY A 132 -21.92 -3.69 8.57
C GLY A 132 -21.11 -3.55 7.26
N ASN A 133 -20.68 -2.35 6.91
CA ASN A 133 -19.92 -2.03 5.69
C ASN A 133 -18.42 -2.30 5.86
N SER A 134 -18.07 -3.52 6.27
CA SER A 134 -16.70 -4.00 6.59
C SER A 134 -15.64 -3.84 5.47
N GLU A 135 -16.06 -3.53 4.23
CA GLU A 135 -15.15 -3.12 3.16
C GLU A 135 -14.50 -1.76 3.42
N PHE A 136 -15.24 -0.84 4.04
CA PHE A 136 -14.78 0.49 4.48
C PHE A 136 -14.66 0.55 5.99
N GLY A 137 -14.64 -0.61 6.65
CA GLY A 137 -14.41 -0.75 8.07
C GLY A 137 -12.93 -0.70 8.46
N ILE A 138 -12.68 -0.80 9.75
CA ILE A 138 -11.35 -0.99 10.34
C ILE A 138 -10.74 -2.32 9.91
N GLY A 139 -11.52 -3.38 9.63
CA GLY A 139 -10.97 -4.69 9.28
C GLY A 139 -9.97 -4.67 8.11
N LYS A 140 -10.40 -4.17 6.94
CA LYS A 140 -9.54 -4.10 5.73
C LYS A 140 -8.57 -2.91 5.73
N ASN A 141 -8.89 -1.83 6.44
CA ASN A 141 -8.11 -0.59 6.45
C ASN A 141 -7.20 -0.46 7.70
N GLY A 142 -7.28 -1.43 8.62
CA GLY A 142 -6.74 -1.35 9.96
C GLY A 142 -5.22 -1.30 10.02
N PHE A 143 -4.51 -1.97 9.12
CA PHE A 143 -3.05 -1.90 9.08
C PHE A 143 -2.54 -0.49 8.73
N TYR A 144 -3.18 0.18 7.75
CA TYR A 144 -2.94 1.60 7.46
C TYR A 144 -3.26 2.50 8.65
N MET A 145 -4.37 2.23 9.35
CA MET A 145 -4.77 3.01 10.52
C MET A 145 -3.86 2.82 11.74
N ILE A 146 -3.41 1.58 12.01
CA ILE A 146 -2.47 1.26 13.08
C ILE A 146 -1.13 1.97 12.84
N MET A 147 -0.60 1.91 11.62
CA MET A 147 0.62 2.63 11.27
C MET A 147 0.48 4.14 11.44
N LYS A 148 -0.67 4.71 11.02
CA LYS A 148 -0.93 6.14 11.15
C LYS A 148 -1.15 6.54 12.62
N ALA A 149 -1.84 5.74 13.43
CA ALA A 149 -2.03 5.99 14.87
C ALA A 149 -0.73 5.89 15.67
N ILE A 150 0.14 4.91 15.37
CA ILE A 150 1.48 4.78 15.99
C ILE A 150 2.35 6.01 15.65
N SER A 151 2.22 6.56 14.46
CA SER A 151 2.86 7.84 14.07
C SER A 151 2.36 9.03 14.91
N LEU A 152 1.10 9.05 15.35
CA LEU A 152 0.55 10.15 16.14
C LEU A 152 0.82 10.00 17.64
N ALA A 153 0.95 8.77 18.14
CA ALA A 153 1.12 8.46 19.56
C ALA A 153 2.52 8.78 20.12
N LYS A 154 3.48 9.22 19.29
CA LYS A 154 4.82 9.65 19.71
C LYS A 154 4.95 11.16 19.98
N SER A 155 3.83 11.82 20.27
CA SER A 155 3.80 13.18 20.83
C SER A 155 3.29 13.16 22.28
N PRO A 156 4.13 12.82 23.28
CA PRO A 156 3.81 13.09 24.68
C PRO A 156 4.01 14.59 24.95
N THR A 157 2.98 15.40 24.72
CA THR A 157 2.87 16.67 25.46
C THR A 157 2.53 16.33 26.90
N PRO A 158 3.39 16.63 27.89
CA PRO A 158 3.04 16.45 29.28
C PRO A 158 1.88 17.40 29.65
N PRO A 159 0.99 17.02 30.57
CA PRO A 159 -0.01 17.96 31.08
C PRO A 159 0.71 19.10 31.80
N THR A 160 0.43 20.33 31.38
CA THR A 160 0.86 21.54 32.08
C THR A 160 0.13 21.65 33.42
N ALA A 161 0.90 21.78 34.49
CA ALA A 161 0.45 22.28 35.79
C ALA A 161 0.73 23.79 35.89
#